data_AF-A0A8C5K5X7-F1
#
_entry.id   AF-A0A8C5K5X7-F1
#
_cell.length_a   1.000
_cell.length_b   1.000
_cell.length_c   1.000
_cell.angle_alpha   90.00
_cell.angle_beta   90.00
_cell.angle_gamma   90.00
#
_symmetry.space_group_name_H-M   'P 1'
#
loop_
_entity.id
_entity.type
_entity.pdbx_description
1 polymer ?
#
loop_
_entity_poly.entity_id
_entity_poly.type
_entity_poly.pdbx_seq_one_letter_code
_entity_poly.pdbx_strand_id
1 'polypeptide(L)'
;MSWRWVFMLSSLSALVLLCMLQEGTSASVSSRQTAGEEPQEGVRQKIFMEESDASNFLKRRGKRSPKSRDEVNAENRQKLRADELRREYYEEQRNEFENFVEEQKD
;
A
#
# COMPACT_ATOMS: atom_id res chain seq x y z
N MET A 1 -53.75 -14.07 25.47
CA MET A 1 -53.42 -14.81 24.22
C MET A 1 -52.94 -13.86 23.12
N SER A 2 -52.01 -12.94 23.44
CA SER A 2 -51.38 -12.02 22.46
C SER A 2 -49.93 -12.39 22.16
N TRP A 3 -49.32 -13.26 22.98
CA TRP A 3 -47.89 -13.60 22.88
C TRP A 3 -47.51 -14.28 21.56
N ARG A 4 -48.41 -15.11 21.01
CA ARG A 4 -48.23 -15.75 19.69
C ARG A 4 -48.17 -14.71 18.58
N TRP A 5 -48.98 -13.65 18.66
CA TRP A 5 -48.96 -12.55 17.70
C TRP A 5 -47.68 -11.73 17.81
N VAL A 6 -47.19 -11.48 19.03
CA VAL A 6 -45.90 -10.81 19.26
C VAL A 6 -44.75 -11.58 18.63
N PHE A 7 -44.69 -12.91 18.82
CA PHE A 7 -43.67 -13.74 18.18
C PHE A 7 -43.77 -13.74 16.65
N MET A 8 -44.98 -13.84 16.11
CA MET A 8 -45.20 -13.84 14.66
C MET A 8 -44.81 -12.49 14.03
N LEU A 9 -45.17 -11.37 14.68
CA LEU A 9 -44.79 -10.02 14.24
C LEU A 9 -43.27 -9.81 14.33
N SER A 10 -42.64 -10.32 15.39
CA SER A 10 -41.18 -10.27 15.57
C SER A 10 -40.46 -11.08 14.50
N SER A 11 -40.91 -12.31 14.20
CA SER A 11 -40.31 -13.14 13.16
C SER A 11 -40.49 -12.53 11.77
N LEU A 12 -41.67 -11.95 11.50
CA LEU A 12 -41.95 -11.30 10.22
C LEU A 12 -41.05 -10.06 10.03
N SER A 13 -40.87 -9.25 11.07
CA SER A 13 -39.96 -8.10 11.07
C SER A 13 -38.50 -8.53 10.84
N ALA A 14 -38.05 -9.61 11.47
CA ALA A 14 -36.70 -10.14 11.27
C ALA A 14 -36.47 -10.59 9.82
N LEU A 15 -37.44 -11.25 9.19
CA LEU A 15 -37.37 -11.63 7.77
C LEU A 15 -37.29 -10.41 6.85
N VAL A 16 -38.08 -9.37 7.11
CA VAL A 16 -38.03 -8.12 6.33
C VAL A 16 -36.64 -7.46 6.45
N LEU A 17 -36.06 -7.42 7.65
CA LEU A 17 -34.70 -6.93 7.84
C LEU A 17 -33.68 -7.77 7.07
N LEU A 18 -33.78 -9.10 7.12
CA LEU A 18 -32.89 -9.98 6.36
C LEU A 18 -33.00 -9.78 4.84
N CYS A 19 -34.21 -9.57 4.30
CA CYS A 19 -34.40 -9.25 2.88
C CYS A 19 -33.74 -7.93 2.49
N MET A 20 -33.89 -6.89 3.32
CA MET A 20 -33.26 -5.58 3.07
C MET A 20 -31.73 -5.65 3.20
N LEU A 21 -31.21 -6.45 4.14
CA LEU A 21 -29.77 -6.72 4.23
C LEU A 21 -29.26 -7.53 3.04
N GLN A 22 -30.06 -8.46 2.50
CA GLN A 22 -29.71 -9.24 1.31
C GLN A 22 -29.53 -8.33 0.08
N GLU A 23 -30.41 -7.34 -0.07
CA GLU A 23 -30.30 -6.30 -1.10
C GLU A 23 -29.05 -5.42 -0.89
N GLY A 24 -28.69 -5.11 0.36
CA GLY A 24 -27.45 -4.40 0.74
C GLY A 24 -26.15 -5.21 0.64
N THR A 25 -26.22 -6.55 0.61
CA THR A 25 -25.07 -7.44 0.31
C THR A 25 -24.79 -7.60 -1.18
N SER A 26 -25.35 -6.73 -2.04
CA SER A 26 -24.98 -6.63 -3.46
C SER A 26 -23.66 -5.89 -3.71
N ALA A 27 -22.76 -5.84 -2.72
CA ALA A 27 -21.34 -5.53 -2.89
C ALA A 27 -20.47 -6.81 -2.95
N SER A 28 -21.08 -7.99 -2.82
CA SER A 28 -20.46 -9.23 -3.30
C SER A 28 -20.73 -9.32 -4.80
N VAL A 29 -19.68 -9.26 -5.61
CA VAL A 29 -19.73 -9.48 -7.06
C VAL A 29 -20.26 -10.90 -7.31
N SER A 30 -21.58 -11.03 -7.40
CA SER A 30 -22.23 -12.18 -8.00
C SER A 30 -22.02 -12.04 -9.51
N SER A 31 -21.37 -13.04 -10.10
CA SER A 31 -21.22 -13.19 -11.53
C SER A 31 -22.61 -13.19 -12.16
N ARG A 32 -23.03 -12.02 -12.66
CA ARG A 32 -24.28 -11.84 -13.36
C ARG A 32 -24.15 -12.56 -14.70
N GLN A 33 -24.67 -13.78 -14.77
CA GLN A 33 -25.10 -14.36 -16.03
C GLN A 33 -26.24 -13.49 -16.56
N THR A 34 -25.90 -12.59 -17.48
CA THR A 34 -26.85 -12.03 -18.44
C THR A 34 -26.85 -12.93 -19.67
N ALA A 35 -28.05 -13.38 -20.03
CA ALA A 35 -28.31 -14.15 -21.22
C ALA A 35 -27.96 -13.35 -22.49
N GLY A 36 -27.27 -14.00 -23.41
CA GLY A 36 -26.88 -13.45 -24.72
C GLY A 36 -25.38 -13.16 -24.79
N GLU A 37 -24.72 -13.84 -25.73
CA GLU A 37 -23.31 -13.72 -26.12
C GLU A 37 -22.30 -14.58 -25.33
N GLU A 38 -21.87 -15.64 -26.02
CA GLU A 38 -20.61 -16.42 -25.95
C GLU A 38 -19.85 -16.51 -24.62
N PRO A 39 -19.44 -17.73 -24.19
CA PRO A 39 -18.58 -17.89 -23.03
C PRO A 39 -17.18 -17.38 -23.37
N GLN A 40 -16.89 -16.11 -23.10
CA GLN A 40 -15.50 -15.67 -22.93
C GLN A 40 -14.97 -16.25 -21.61
N GLU A 41 -14.55 -17.50 -21.67
CA GLU A 41 -13.57 -18.05 -20.74
C GLU A 41 -12.33 -17.16 -20.77
N GLY A 42 -11.90 -16.64 -19.61
CA GLY A 42 -10.47 -16.46 -19.40
C GLY A 42 -9.96 -15.15 -18.83
N VAL A 43 -10.78 -14.13 -18.58
CA VAL A 43 -10.30 -12.92 -17.87
C VAL A 43 -11.01 -12.76 -16.54
N ARG A 44 -10.93 -13.80 -15.70
CA ARG A 44 -11.00 -13.59 -14.25
C ARG A 44 -9.89 -12.61 -13.92
N GLN A 45 -10.24 -11.46 -13.35
CA GLN A 45 -9.28 -10.48 -12.84
C GLN A 45 -8.19 -11.24 -12.08
N LYS A 46 -6.96 -11.25 -12.63
CA LYS A 46 -5.79 -11.96 -12.09
C LYS A 46 -5.30 -11.19 -10.86
N ILE A 47 -6.13 -11.16 -9.82
CA ILE A 47 -5.82 -10.60 -8.50
C ILE A 47 -4.75 -11.48 -7.82
N PHE A 48 -4.76 -12.77 -8.15
CA PHE A 48 -3.76 -13.73 -7.69
C PHE A 48 -2.75 -14.03 -8.80
N MET A 49 -1.48 -13.81 -8.47
CA MET A 49 -0.36 -14.22 -9.29
C MET A 49 -0.26 -15.75 -9.30
N GLU A 50 0.01 -16.31 -10.46
CA GLU A 50 0.16 -17.76 -10.65
C GLU A 50 1.38 -18.27 -9.85
N GLU A 51 1.33 -19.51 -9.35
CA GLU A 51 2.41 -20.07 -8.52
C GLU A 51 3.75 -20.08 -9.26
N SER A 52 3.74 -20.39 -10.55
CA SER A 52 4.90 -20.34 -11.44
C SER A 52 5.51 -18.93 -11.47
N ASP A 53 4.69 -17.90 -11.69
CA ASP A 53 5.06 -16.48 -11.67
C ASP A 53 5.57 -16.04 -10.29
N ALA A 54 4.88 -16.45 -9.22
CA ALA A 54 5.26 -16.12 -7.84
C ALA A 54 6.57 -16.77 -7.42
N SER A 55 6.83 -18.02 -7.86
CA SER A 55 8.10 -18.71 -7.60
C SER A 55 9.27 -18.02 -8.32
N ASN A 56 9.02 -17.49 -9.52
CA ASN A 56 10.02 -16.74 -10.29
C ASN A 56 10.30 -15.35 -9.71
N PHE A 57 9.33 -14.73 -9.05
CA PHE A 57 9.49 -13.42 -8.40
C PHE A 57 10.63 -13.41 -7.36
N LEU A 58 10.72 -14.46 -6.54
CA LEU A 58 11.75 -14.59 -5.52
C LEU A 58 13.08 -15.11 -6.08
N LYS A 59 13.04 -16.04 -7.05
CA LYS A 59 14.24 -16.55 -7.73
C LYS A 59 15.01 -15.44 -8.45
N ARG A 60 14.32 -14.43 -8.97
CA ARG A 60 14.93 -13.26 -9.63
C ARG A 60 15.56 -12.25 -8.66
N ARG A 61 15.14 -12.20 -7.39
CA ARG A 61 15.64 -11.21 -6.41
C ARG A 61 17.09 -11.42 -5.96
N GLY A 62 17.68 -12.59 -6.20
CA GLY A 62 19.06 -12.89 -5.82
C GLY A 62 20.13 -12.18 -6.67
N LYS A 63 19.77 -11.69 -7.85
CA LYS A 63 20.66 -10.92 -8.73
C LYS A 63 19.93 -9.66 -9.15
N ARG A 64 20.11 -8.56 -8.40
CA ARG A 64 19.75 -7.23 -8.92
C ARG A 64 20.43 -7.07 -10.29
N SER A 65 19.71 -6.51 -11.25
CA SER A 65 20.32 -6.06 -12.50
C SER A 65 21.48 -5.11 -12.17
N PRO A 66 22.50 -5.03 -13.04
CA PRO A 66 23.50 -3.97 -12.92
C PRO A 66 22.78 -2.63 -12.75
N LYS A 67 23.23 -1.81 -11.78
CA LYS A 67 22.63 -0.51 -11.52
C LYS A 67 22.60 0.30 -12.80
N SER A 68 21.45 0.93 -13.07
CA SER A 68 21.37 1.88 -14.18
C SER A 68 22.24 3.11 -13.91
N ARG A 69 22.62 3.83 -14.97
CA ARG A 69 23.40 5.07 -14.83
C ARG A 69 22.66 6.11 -13.99
N ASP A 70 21.33 6.15 -14.09
CA ASP A 70 20.50 7.10 -13.37
C ASP A 70 20.42 6.78 -11.88
N GLU A 71 20.35 5.49 -11.51
CA GLU A 71 20.47 5.06 -10.10
C GLU A 71 21.80 5.49 -9.50
N VAL A 72 22.91 5.26 -10.21
CA VAL A 72 24.26 5.65 -9.73
C VAL A 72 24.35 7.17 -9.58
N ASN A 73 23.80 7.94 -10.52
CA ASN A 73 23.78 9.39 -10.44
C ASN A 73 22.94 9.90 -9.25
N ALA A 74 21.79 9.28 -8.98
CA ALA A 74 20.94 9.62 -7.85
C ALA A 74 21.63 9.32 -6.51
N GLU A 75 22.29 8.16 -6.40
CA GLU A 75 23.08 7.80 -5.22
C GLU A 75 24.26 8.75 -5.00
N ASN A 76 24.98 9.12 -6.05
CA ASN A 76 26.08 10.08 -5.95
C ASN A 76 25.61 11.45 -5.45
N ARG A 77 24.45 11.93 -5.92
CA ARG A 77 23.87 13.19 -5.43
C ARG A 77 23.55 13.13 -3.94
N GLN A 78 23.03 12.01 -3.46
CA GLN A 78 22.76 11.82 -2.02
C GLN A 78 24.07 11.81 -1.22
N LYS A 79 25.09 11.11 -1.71
CA LYS A 79 26.39 11.04 -1.07
C LYS A 79 27.04 12.43 -0.97
N LEU A 80 27.05 13.20 -2.06
CA LEU A 80 27.60 14.56 -2.07
C LEU A 80 26.91 15.47 -1.06
N ARG A 81 25.58 15.43 -0.98
CA ARG A 81 24.84 16.21 0.04
C ARG A 81 25.18 15.82 1.47
N ALA A 82 25.36 14.52 1.73
CA ALA A 82 25.74 14.04 3.06
C ALA A 82 27.16 14.48 3.43
N ASP A 83 28.09 14.45 2.46
CA ASP A 83 29.46 14.91 2.64
C ASP A 83 29.52 16.43 2.86
N GLU A 84 28.72 17.21 2.12
CA GLU A 84 28.56 18.68 2.31
C GLU A 84 28.04 19.01 3.70
N LEU A 85 26.93 18.41 4.13
CA LEU A 85 26.37 18.61 5.48
C LEU A 85 27.38 18.28 6.58
N ARG A 86 28.14 17.20 6.40
CA ARG A 86 29.17 16.81 7.37
C ARG A 86 30.31 17.82 7.41
N ARG A 87 30.69 18.39 6.26
CA ARG A 87 31.71 19.42 6.18
C ARG A 87 31.25 20.71 6.85
N GLU A 88 30.04 21.18 6.54
CA GLU A 88 29.44 22.37 7.15
C GLU A 88 29.41 22.25 8.67
N TYR A 89 29.00 21.09 9.21
CA TYR A 89 29.00 20.83 10.65
C TYR A 89 30.37 21.06 11.31
N TYR A 90 31.45 20.54 10.71
CA TYR A 90 32.79 20.72 11.27
C TYR A 90 33.33 22.14 11.05
N GLU A 91 32.96 22.79 9.96
CA GLU A 91 33.31 24.19 9.70
C GLU A 91 32.63 25.12 10.72
N GLU A 92 31.35 24.89 11.03
CA GLU A 92 30.62 25.61 12.08
C GLU A 92 31.28 25.42 13.45
N GLN A 93 31.58 24.17 13.85
CA GLN A 93 32.27 23.91 15.12
C GLN A 93 33.61 24.62 15.24
N ARG A 94 34.38 24.69 14.15
CA ARG A 94 35.67 25.39 14.15
C ARG A 94 35.47 26.90 14.25
N ASN A 95 34.51 27.43 13.49
CA ASN A 95 34.21 28.87 13.46
C ASN A 95 33.68 29.37 14.81
N GLU A 96 32.82 28.60 15.48
CA GLU A 96 32.36 28.90 16.84
C GLU A 96 33.53 28.98 17.83
N PHE A 97 34.47 28.04 17.74
CA PHE A 97 35.65 28.04 18.60
C PHE A 97 36.57 29.23 18.30
N GLU A 98 36.82 29.54 17.03
CA GLU A 98 37.61 30.70 16.61
C GLU A 98 36.98 32.01 17.11
N ASN A 99 35.67 32.20 16.89
CA ASN A 99 34.93 33.37 17.38
C ASN A 99 35.03 33.51 18.91
N PHE A 100 34.86 32.43 19.66
CA PHE A 100 34.96 32.46 21.13
C PHE A 100 36.35 32.88 21.61
N VAL A 101 37.41 32.44 20.92
CA VAL A 101 38.79 32.83 21.25
C VAL A 101 39.05 34.30 20.91
N GLU A 102 38.47 34.81 19.83
CA GLU A 102 38.57 36.22 19.45
C GLU A 102 37.82 37.12 20.44
N GLU A 103 36.58 36.77 20.81
CA GLU A 103 35.78 37.52 21.81
C GLU A 103 36.42 37.61 23.20
N GLN A 104 37.29 36.67 23.59
CA GLN A 104 38.03 36.75 24.86
C GLN A 104 39.28 37.63 24.81
N LYS A 105 39.78 37.95 23.61
CA LYS A 105 41.01 38.72 23.42
C LYS A 105 40.75 40.21 23.23
N ASP A 106 39.53 40.57 22.83
CA ASP A 106 39.01 41.94 22.78
C ASP A 106 38.49 42.40 24.16
#